data_AF-A0A350F332-F1
#
_entry.id   AF-A0A350F332-F1
#
_cell.length_a   1.000
_cell.length_b   1.000
_cell.length_c   1.000
_cell.angle_alpha   90.00
_cell.angle_beta   90.00
_cell.angle_gamma   90.00
#
_symmetry.space_group_name_H-M   'P 1'
#
loop_
_entity.id
_entity.type
_entity.pdbx_description
1 polymer ?
#
loop_
_entity_poly.entity_id
_entity_poly.type
_entity_poly.pdbx_seq_one_letter_code
_entity_poly.pdbx_strand_id
1 'polypeptide(L)'
;WIGPHAMAAHQVAISCAATTFMFALGVGMGVSIRVGHAWGAGLPSRLWRIVSGGLTLGVGAMAIFAVVFIAGGRTIAGFFVQDAEVILLAAKLLIVAGVFQIADGTQVIMISALRGMSDVRLPVIIVAVAYWVVALPAAYTLAFPVGWGAVARVA
;
A
#
# COMPACT_ATOMS: atom_id res chain seq x y z
N TRP A 1 11.72 -18.88 -14.78
CA TRP A 1 12.38 -17.58 -15.03
C TRP A 1 12.09 -16.55 -13.93
N ILE A 2 11.24 -16.86 -12.95
CA ILE A 2 11.46 -16.55 -11.53
C ILE A 2 11.64 -17.93 -10.88
N GLY A 3 12.64 -18.13 -10.01
CA GLY A 3 12.84 -19.42 -9.36
C GLY A 3 11.59 -19.79 -8.55
N PRO A 4 11.19 -21.07 -8.47
CA PRO A 4 9.99 -21.49 -7.72
C PRO A 4 10.01 -20.97 -6.27
N HIS A 5 11.18 -20.94 -5.64
CA HIS A 5 11.38 -20.36 -4.30
C HIS A 5 11.08 -18.86 -4.22
N ALA A 6 11.43 -18.09 -5.24
CA ALA A 6 11.19 -16.64 -5.28
C ALA A 6 9.71 -16.29 -5.49
N MET A 7 9.00 -17.08 -6.30
CA MET A 7 7.57 -16.90 -6.49
C MET A 7 6.79 -17.26 -5.22
N ALA A 8 7.17 -18.35 -4.53
CA ALA A 8 6.59 -18.73 -3.25
C ALA A 8 6.82 -17.63 -2.19
N ALA A 9 8.04 -17.12 -2.07
CA ALA A 9 8.37 -16.04 -1.14
C ALA A 9 7.58 -14.76 -1.40
N HIS A 10 7.41 -14.41 -2.68
CA HIS A 10 6.60 -13.24 -3.08
C HIS A 10 5.13 -13.43 -2.69
N GLN A 11 4.57 -14.62 -2.87
CA GLN A 11 3.19 -14.90 -2.50
C GLN A 11 2.94 -14.79 -0.98
N VAL A 12 3.92 -15.18 -0.16
CA VAL A 12 3.85 -14.97 1.29
C VAL A 12 3.84 -13.47 1.60
N ALA A 13 4.78 -12.71 1.02
CA ALA A 13 4.90 -11.28 1.28
C ALA A 13 3.63 -10.49 0.87
N ILE A 14 3.08 -10.75 -0.32
CA ILE A 14 1.87 -10.06 -0.79
C ILE A 14 0.64 -10.42 0.04
N SER A 15 0.54 -11.66 0.53
CA SER A 15 -0.58 -12.08 1.41
C SER A 15 -0.52 -11.36 2.75
N CYS A 16 0.67 -11.22 3.34
CA CYS A 16 0.86 -10.45 4.57
C CYS A 16 0.53 -8.97 4.35
N ALA A 17 1.04 -8.36 3.28
CA ALA A 17 0.80 -6.96 2.94
C ALA A 17 -0.69 -6.67 2.67
N ALA A 18 -1.38 -7.55 1.93
CA ALA A 18 -2.81 -7.40 1.69
C ALA A 18 -3.62 -7.43 2.99
N THR A 19 -3.22 -8.27 3.95
CA THR A 19 -3.89 -8.39 5.25
C THR A 19 -3.77 -7.10 6.05
N THR A 20 -2.58 -6.52 6.14
CA THR A 20 -2.37 -5.25 6.86
C THR A 20 -3.02 -4.07 6.14
N PHE A 21 -3.02 -4.08 4.81
CA PHE A 21 -3.68 -3.08 3.98
C PHE A 21 -5.20 -2.98 4.25
N MET A 22 -5.88 -4.08 4.57
CA MET A 22 -7.30 -4.04 4.94
C MET A 22 -7.58 -3.12 6.14
N PHE A 23 -6.61 -2.96 7.05
CA PHE A 23 -6.73 -2.03 8.16
C PHE A 23 -6.73 -0.57 7.69
N ALA A 24 -5.79 -0.20 6.80
CA ALA A 24 -5.75 1.13 6.20
C ALA A 24 -7.02 1.42 5.39
N LEU A 25 -7.52 0.42 4.66
CA LEU A 25 -8.78 0.51 3.91
C LEU A 25 -9.96 0.79 4.85
N GLY A 26 -10.05 0.09 5.99
CA GLY A 26 -11.09 0.32 6.99
C GLY A 26 -11.05 1.73 7.59
N VAL A 27 -9.86 2.23 7.93
CA VAL A 27 -9.67 3.62 8.37
C VAL A 27 -10.11 4.60 7.26
N GLY A 28 -9.70 4.34 6.02
CA GLY A 28 -10.08 5.14 4.85
C GLY A 28 -11.60 5.23 4.66
N MET A 29 -12.33 4.12 4.78
CA MET A 29 -13.79 4.10 4.71
C MET A 29 -14.43 4.97 5.81
N GLY A 30 -13.94 4.86 7.05
CA GLY A 30 -14.39 5.70 8.17
C GLY A 30 -14.15 7.19 7.92
N VAL A 31 -12.98 7.54 7.37
CA VAL A 31 -12.65 8.91 6.96
C VAL A 31 -13.60 9.38 5.86
N SER A 32 -13.85 8.57 4.83
CA SER A 32 -14.76 8.90 3.73
C SER A 32 -16.16 9.26 4.22
N ILE A 33 -16.72 8.47 5.14
CA ILE A 33 -18.07 8.72 5.72
C ILE A 33 -18.09 10.06 6.48
N ARG A 34 -17.11 10.28 7.35
CA ARG A 34 -17.04 11.50 8.18
C ARG A 34 -16.79 12.75 7.33
N VAL A 35 -15.92 12.64 6.33
CA VAL A 35 -15.64 13.72 5.38
C VAL A 35 -16.89 14.05 4.57
N GLY A 36 -17.61 13.05 4.04
CA GLY A 36 -18.85 13.27 3.29
C GLY A 36 -19.93 13.96 4.14
N HIS A 37 -20.07 13.58 5.41
CA HIS A 37 -20.99 14.25 6.31
C HIS A 37 -20.60 15.71 6.59
N ALA A 38 -19.31 15.98 6.86
CA ALA A 38 -18.83 17.34 7.13
C ALA A 38 -18.89 18.24 5.88
N TRP A 39 -18.63 17.67 4.70
CA TRP A 39 -18.74 18.35 3.42
C TRP A 39 -20.20 18.71 3.11
N GLY A 40 -21.13 17.76 3.23
CA GLY A 40 -22.56 18.00 3.03
C GLY A 40 -23.17 19.00 4.03
N ALA A 41 -22.60 19.09 5.24
CA ALA A 41 -23.01 20.06 6.26
C ALA A 41 -22.41 21.48 6.07
N GLY A 42 -21.57 21.70 5.05
CA GLY A 42 -20.95 23.00 4.79
C GLY A 42 -19.92 23.42 5.85
N LEU A 43 -19.24 22.47 6.49
CA LEU A 43 -18.29 22.70 7.60
C LEU A 43 -16.84 22.38 7.20
N PRO A 44 -16.19 23.20 6.36
CA PRO A 44 -14.85 22.91 5.83
C PRO A 44 -13.77 22.85 6.91
N SER A 45 -13.94 23.59 8.02
CA SER A 45 -13.02 23.59 9.17
C SER A 45 -12.90 22.22 9.85
N ARG A 46 -13.93 21.37 9.73
CA ARG A 46 -13.93 20.02 10.32
C ARG A 46 -13.20 19.00 9.44
N LEU A 47 -13.07 19.27 8.13
CA LEU A 47 -12.42 18.35 7.18
C LEU A 47 -10.99 18.06 7.60
N TRP A 48 -10.22 19.11 7.89
CA TRP A 48 -8.81 18.96 8.25
C TRP A 48 -8.62 18.09 9.51
N ARG A 49 -9.49 18.24 10.52
CA ARG A 49 -9.46 17.39 11.73
C ARG A 49 -9.81 15.94 11.45
N ILE A 50 -10.75 15.69 10.54
CA ILE A 50 -11.16 14.32 10.18
C ILE A 50 -10.03 13.62 9.41
N VAL A 51 -9.47 14.31 8.41
CA VAL A 51 -8.39 13.76 7.58
C VAL A 51 -7.12 13.57 8.40
N SER A 52 -6.70 14.57 9.20
CA SER A 52 -5.51 14.44 10.03
C SER A 52 -5.66 13.34 11.08
N GLY A 53 -6.82 13.22 11.73
CA GLY A 53 -7.09 12.13 12.66
C GLY A 53 -7.05 10.75 11.98
N GLY A 54 -7.61 10.64 10.77
CA GLY A 54 -7.55 9.43 9.96
C GLY A 54 -6.13 9.05 9.56
N LEU A 55 -5.34 10.03 9.11
CA LEU A 55 -3.93 9.85 8.77
C LEU A 55 -3.10 9.40 9.96
N THR A 56 -3.25 10.03 11.12
CA THR A 56 -2.51 9.64 12.33
C THR A 56 -2.83 8.20 12.74
N LEU A 57 -4.10 7.80 12.69
CA LEU A 57 -4.52 6.43 13.00
C LEU A 57 -3.99 5.43 11.96
N GLY A 58 -4.13 5.74 10.68
CA GLY A 58 -3.70 4.88 9.59
C GLY A 58 -2.19 4.70 9.53
N VAL A 59 -1.44 5.80 9.54
CA VAL A 59 0.03 5.78 9.56
C VAL A 59 0.55 5.12 10.83
N GLY A 60 -0.08 5.38 11.99
CA GLY A 60 0.28 4.70 13.24
C GLY A 60 0.12 3.18 13.14
N ALA A 61 -1.00 2.71 12.61
CA ALA A 61 -1.22 1.28 12.39
C ALA A 61 -0.24 0.68 11.38
N MET A 62 -0.01 1.36 10.25
CA MET A 62 0.96 0.90 9.24
C MET A 62 2.39 0.85 9.81
N ALA A 63 2.78 1.81 10.65
CA ALA A 63 4.08 1.82 11.31
C ALA A 63 4.24 0.65 12.29
N ILE A 64 3.19 0.33 13.07
CA ILE A 64 3.20 -0.84 13.97
C ILE A 64 3.41 -2.13 13.16
N PHE A 65 2.64 -2.31 12.08
CA PHE A 65 2.79 -3.48 11.21
C PHE A 65 4.15 -3.53 10.51
N ALA A 66 4.72 -2.38 10.11
CA ALA A 66 6.07 -2.32 9.57
C ALA A 66 7.11 -2.84 10.55
N VAL A 67 7.02 -2.44 11.83
CA VAL A 67 7.88 -2.97 12.91
C VAL A 67 7.69 -4.47 13.08
N VAL A 68 6.44 -4.95 13.07
CA VAL A 68 6.13 -6.40 13.16
C VAL A 68 6.74 -7.18 11.99
N PHE A 69 6.68 -6.66 10.77
CA PHE A 69 7.29 -7.29 9.59
C PHE A 69 8.81 -7.29 9.65
N ILE A 70 9.43 -6.20 10.08
CA ILE A 70 10.88 -6.08 10.16
C ILE A 70 11.45 -6.98 11.27
N ALA A 71 10.83 -6.97 12.46
CA ALA A 71 11.30 -7.76 13.61
C ALA A 71 10.91 -9.24 13.51
N GLY A 72 9.72 -9.53 12.97
CA GLY A 72 9.10 -10.86 12.97
C GLY A 72 9.12 -11.59 11.62
N GLY A 73 9.70 -11.01 10.57
CA GLY A 73 9.54 -11.50 9.19
C GLY A 73 9.86 -12.99 8.97
N ARG A 74 10.88 -13.53 9.65
CA ARG A 74 11.22 -14.97 9.57
C ARG A 74 10.16 -15.85 10.22
N THR A 75 9.69 -15.47 11.41
CA THR A 75 8.65 -16.20 12.14
C THR A 75 7.33 -16.16 11.38
N ILE A 76 6.98 -15.00 10.84
CA ILE A 76 5.78 -14.82 10.01
C ILE A 76 5.86 -15.74 8.78
N ALA A 77 6.96 -15.70 8.03
CA ALA A 77 7.13 -16.56 6.85
C ALA A 77 7.14 -18.06 7.20
N GLY A 78 7.65 -18.45 8.37
CA GLY A 78 7.65 -19.82 8.86
C GLY A 78 6.24 -20.39 9.12
N PHE A 79 5.22 -19.55 9.30
CA PHE A 79 3.83 -20.01 9.36
C PHE A 79 3.26 -20.39 8.00
N PHE A 80 3.83 -19.91 6.90
CA PHE A 80 3.34 -20.18 5.54
C PHE A 80 4.10 -21.33 4.87
N VAL A 81 5.41 -21.43 5.10
CA VAL A 81 6.30 -22.36 4.37
C VAL A 81 7.37 -22.91 5.32
N GLN A 82 7.82 -24.15 5.09
CA GLN A 82 8.86 -24.83 5.88
C GLN A 82 10.27 -24.79 5.23
N ASP A 83 10.36 -24.34 3.98
CA ASP A 83 11.61 -24.21 3.23
C ASP A 83 12.40 -22.99 3.71
N ALA A 84 13.60 -23.24 4.25
CA ALA A 84 14.46 -22.21 4.83
C ALA A 84 14.89 -21.13 3.83
N GLU A 85 15.07 -21.47 2.55
CA GLU A 85 15.46 -20.53 1.50
C GLU A 85 14.28 -19.59 1.17
N VAL A 86 13.07 -20.14 1.09
CA VAL A 86 11.83 -19.36 0.88
C VAL A 86 11.56 -18.44 2.06
N ILE A 87 11.74 -18.92 3.30
CA ILE A 87 11.57 -18.13 4.53
C ILE A 87 12.52 -16.93 4.53
N LEU A 88 13.80 -17.15 4.20
CA LEU A 88 14.79 -16.08 4.18
C LEU A 88 14.45 -15.01 3.14
N LEU A 89 13.99 -15.43 1.96
CA LEU A 89 13.62 -14.52 0.90
C LEU A 89 12.33 -13.76 1.23
N ALA A 90 11.31 -14.43 1.77
CA ALA A 90 10.07 -13.81 2.22
C ALA A 90 10.32 -12.76 3.32
N ALA A 91 11.19 -13.07 4.29
CA ALA A 91 11.56 -12.11 5.34
C ALA A 91 12.20 -10.83 4.78
N LYS A 92 13.03 -10.93 3.73
CA LYS A 92 13.59 -9.75 3.04
C LYS A 92 12.49 -8.94 2.35
N LEU A 93 11.55 -9.61 1.69
CA LEU A 93 10.43 -8.95 1.02
C LEU A 93 9.48 -8.27 2.01
N LEU A 94 9.27 -8.86 3.20
CA LEU A 94 8.46 -8.28 4.26
C LEU A 94 9.04 -6.96 4.81
N ILE A 95 10.36 -6.83 4.86
CA ILE A 95 11.02 -5.56 5.23
C ILE A 95 10.66 -4.47 4.21
N VAL A 96 10.77 -4.78 2.91
CA VAL A 96 10.42 -3.84 1.84
C VAL A 96 8.93 -3.50 1.90
N ALA A 97 8.07 -4.49 2.08
CA ALA A 97 6.62 -4.30 2.21
C ALA A 97 6.26 -3.44 3.42
N GLY A 98 6.93 -3.62 4.56
CA GLY A 98 6.70 -2.83 5.77
C GLY A 98 6.98 -1.34 5.58
N VAL A 99 8.05 -0.98 4.87
CA VAL A 99 8.34 0.43 4.56
C VAL A 99 7.35 0.97 3.53
N PHE A 100 7.07 0.20 2.48
CA PHE A 100 6.20 0.63 1.38
C PHE A 100 4.74 0.83 1.83
N GLN A 101 4.22 -0.02 2.72
CA GLN A 101 2.82 0.08 3.13
C GLN A 101 2.47 1.37 3.87
N ILE A 102 3.44 2.08 4.45
CA ILE A 102 3.19 3.36 5.12
C ILE A 102 2.77 4.42 4.10
N ALA A 103 3.48 4.46 2.95
CA ALA A 103 3.14 5.35 1.85
C ALA A 103 1.80 4.95 1.22
N ASP A 104 1.60 3.66 0.97
CA ASP A 104 0.39 3.12 0.36
C ASP A 104 -0.85 3.33 1.27
N GLY A 105 -0.74 3.07 2.56
CA GLY A 105 -1.80 3.30 3.54
C GLY A 105 -2.18 4.79 3.64
N THR A 106 -1.19 5.68 3.57
CA THR A 106 -1.41 7.13 3.51
C THR A 106 -2.20 7.51 2.26
N GLN A 107 -1.78 7.00 1.09
CA GLN A 107 -2.42 7.24 -0.19
C GLN A 107 -3.90 6.80 -0.17
N VAL A 108 -4.19 5.61 0.34
CA VAL A 108 -5.56 5.07 0.44
C VAL A 108 -6.47 5.95 1.28
N ILE A 109 -5.97 6.42 2.42
CA ILE A 109 -6.77 7.27 3.33
C ILE A 109 -7.06 8.62 2.67
N MET A 110 -6.07 9.20 1.98
CA MET A 110 -6.25 10.45 1.23
C MET A 110 -7.24 10.31 0.08
N ILE A 111 -7.13 9.24 -0.72
CA ILE A 111 -8.08 8.95 -1.80
C ILE A 111 -9.49 8.75 -1.24
N SER A 112 -9.62 8.08 -0.10
CA SER A 112 -10.91 7.85 0.56
C SER A 112 -11.51 9.16 1.09
N ALA A 113 -10.69 10.06 1.63
CA ALA A 113 -11.12 11.39 2.05
C ALA A 113 -11.67 12.21 0.86
N LEU A 114 -10.93 12.27 -0.25
CA LEU A 114 -11.37 12.98 -1.47
C LEU A 114 -12.67 12.38 -2.03
N ARG A 115 -12.76 11.05 -2.06
CA ARG A 115 -13.99 10.34 -2.46
C ARG A 115 -15.19 10.72 -1.58
N GLY A 116 -14.97 10.86 -0.28
CA GLY A 116 -15.98 11.33 0.67
C GLY A 116 -16.50 12.75 0.35
N MET A 117 -15.66 13.63 -0.18
CA MET A 117 -16.08 14.98 -0.59
C MET A 117 -16.92 15.00 -1.88
N SER A 118 -17.19 13.85 -2.49
CA SER A 118 -17.82 13.75 -3.83
C SER A 118 -16.99 14.42 -4.94
N ASP A 119 -15.74 14.80 -4.67
CA ASP A 119 -14.82 15.30 -5.69
C ASP A 119 -14.18 14.10 -6.38
N VAL A 120 -14.87 13.57 -7.38
CA VAL A 120 -14.39 12.44 -8.20
C VAL A 120 -13.38 12.90 -9.26
N ARG A 121 -13.29 14.22 -9.52
CA ARG A 121 -12.47 14.75 -10.61
C ARG A 121 -10.99 14.75 -10.22
N LEU A 122 -10.66 15.19 -9.02
CA LEU A 122 -9.28 15.28 -8.56
C LEU A 122 -8.59 13.89 -8.43
N PRO A 123 -9.21 12.85 -7.81
CA PRO A 123 -8.62 11.52 -7.72
C PRO A 123 -8.40 10.87 -9.09
N VAL A 124 -9.35 11.03 -10.02
CA VAL A 124 -9.25 10.45 -11.38
C VAL A 124 -8.10 11.07 -12.16
N ILE A 125 -7.91 12.39 -12.08
CA ILE A 125 -6.80 13.07 -12.77
C ILE A 125 -5.45 12.62 -12.18
N ILE A 126 -5.33 12.54 -10.85
CA ILE A 126 -4.09 12.10 -10.19
C ILE A 126 -3.74 10.66 -10.60
N VAL A 127 -4.70 9.74 -10.57
CA VAL A 127 -4.47 8.33 -10.97
C VAL A 127 -4.13 8.23 -12.46
N ALA A 128 -4.83 8.96 -13.32
CA ALA A 128 -4.56 8.97 -14.76
C ALA A 128 -3.14 9.47 -15.07
N VAL A 129 -2.72 10.58 -14.47
CA VAL A 129 -1.38 11.14 -14.65
C VAL A 129 -0.31 10.21 -14.06
N ALA A 130 -0.50 9.67 -12.86
CA ALA A 130 0.46 8.76 -12.24
C ALA A 130 0.68 7.50 -13.11
N TYR A 131 -0.38 6.92 -13.65
CA TYR A 131 -0.27 5.73 -14.50
C TYR A 131 0.33 6.04 -15.88
N TRP A 132 -0.11 7.12 -16.53
CA TRP A 132 0.31 7.42 -17.90
C TRP A 132 1.65 8.12 -18.01
N VAL A 133 2.00 8.97 -17.05
CA VAL A 133 3.20 9.82 -17.11
C VAL A 133 4.34 9.24 -16.29
N VAL A 134 4.04 8.46 -15.24
CA VAL A 134 5.08 7.91 -14.36
C VAL A 134 5.21 6.40 -14.55
N ALA A 135 4.14 5.63 -14.38
CA ALA A 135 4.23 4.18 -14.43
C ALA A 135 4.57 3.65 -15.83
N LEU A 136 3.91 4.15 -16.89
CA LEU A 136 4.16 3.73 -18.27
C LEU A 136 5.58 4.07 -18.76
N PRO A 137 6.09 5.30 -18.57
CA PRO A 137 7.45 5.62 -18.96
C PRO A 137 8.49 4.89 -18.11
N ALA A 138 8.28 4.76 -16.79
CA ALA A 138 9.18 4.00 -15.93
C ALA A 138 9.24 2.51 -16.32
N ALA A 139 8.08 1.90 -16.60
CA ALA A 139 8.00 0.51 -17.08
C ALA A 139 8.72 0.34 -18.42
N TYR A 140 8.55 1.29 -19.35
CA TYR A 140 9.27 1.29 -20.64
C TYR A 140 10.79 1.47 -20.45
N THR A 141 11.23 2.44 -19.64
CA THR A 141 12.67 2.70 -19.41
C THR A 141 13.36 1.62 -18.58
N LEU A 142 12.63 0.82 -17.79
CA LEU A 142 13.21 -0.30 -17.06
C LEU A 142 13.19 -1.60 -17.88
N ALA A 143 12.22 -1.76 -18.79
CA ALA A 143 12.09 -2.96 -19.62
C ALA A 143 13.09 -3.02 -20.79
N PHE A 144 13.40 -1.89 -21.43
CA PHE A 144 14.13 -1.90 -22.71
C PHE A 144 15.66 -1.71 -22.63
N PRO A 145 16.24 -0.85 -21.77
CA PRO A 145 17.69 -0.65 -21.70
C PRO A 145 18.43 -1.59 -20.74
N VAL A 146 17.76 -2.12 -19.69
CA VAL A 146 18.44 -2.75 -18.54
C VAL A 146 18.27 -4.28 -18.48
N GLY A 147 17.38 -4.89 -19.29
CA GLY A 147 17.24 -6.36 -19.36
C GLY A 147 16.51 -7.00 -18.17
N TRP A 148 15.86 -6.22 -17.30
CA TRP A 148 15.13 -6.69 -16.11
C TRP A 148 13.64 -6.97 -16.41
N GLY A 149 13.36 -7.60 -17.56
CA GLY A 149 12.00 -7.78 -18.09
C GLY A 149 11.01 -8.53 -17.19
N ALA A 150 11.48 -9.21 -16.14
CA ALA A 150 10.64 -9.89 -15.17
C ALA A 150 10.11 -8.97 -14.04
N VAL A 151 10.82 -7.88 -13.70
CA VAL A 151 10.44 -6.99 -12.59
C VAL A 151 9.41 -5.94 -13.03
N ALA A 152 9.45 -5.52 -14.30
CA ALA A 152 8.52 -4.52 -14.86
C ALA A 152 7.09 -5.05 -15.13
N ARG A 153 6.85 -6.37 -15.05
CA ARG A 153 5.54 -6.98 -15.33
C ARG A 153 4.69 -7.27 -14.08
N VAL A 154 5.17 -6.87 -12.90
CA VAL A 154 4.49 -7.11 -11.61
C VAL A 154 3.87 -5.82 -11.03
N ALA A 155 4.09 -4.67 -11.68
CA ALA A 155 3.36 -3.42 -11.43
C ALA A 155 2.24 -3.26 -12.47
#